data_AF-A0A2N5GWT6-F1
#
_entry.id   AF-A0A2N5GWT6-F1
#
_cell.length_a   1.000
_cell.length_b   1.000
_cell.length_c   1.000
_cell.angle_alpha   90.00
_cell.angle_beta   90.00
_cell.angle_gamma   90.00
#
_symmetry.space_group_name_H-M   'P 1'
#
loop_
_entity.id
_entity.type
_entity.pdbx_description
1 polymer ?
#
loop_
_entity_poly.entity_id
_entity_poly.type
_entity_poly.pdbx_seq_one_letter_code
_entity_poly.pdbx_strand_id
1 'polypeptide(L)'
;MIRLSISENPFIEDGIFYYKDKRTKRAINKGNKGELMVHNELLKIEQIDDYNVLLNLNLIVSNQDYKPTQIDHLVISKYGLFVIETKNYSGIIEGHVYNEYWDVIYKSSVHKLFNPIIQNSTHLYAIKAKVLVVVDESYFINKLPDGNLDFYSGIYSIIVFTGNAKLNIKGQHKEMVLYLPDLLNCVLSHRKEHFTEKQVSTIVNKIIEEDIEVETVPG
;
A
#
# COMPACT_ATOMS: atom_id res chain seq x y z
N MET A 1 -5.69 -7.43 18.37
CA MET A 1 -4.26 -7.23 18.69
C MET A 1 -3.44 -7.81 17.54
N ILE A 2 -3.15 -7.01 16.52
CA ILE A 2 -2.45 -7.44 15.30
C ILE A 2 -0.96 -7.55 15.63
N ARG A 3 -0.43 -8.77 15.64
CA ARG A 3 0.97 -9.08 15.93
C ARG A 3 1.56 -9.82 14.73
N LEU A 4 1.86 -9.07 13.67
CA LEU A 4 2.86 -9.49 12.69
C LEU A 4 4.11 -8.63 12.89
N SER A 5 5.12 -9.32 13.45
CA SER A 5 6.56 -9.04 13.51
C SER A 5 7.12 -7.74 14.09
N ILE A 6 6.35 -6.94 14.83
CA ILE A 6 6.90 -5.90 15.72
C ILE A 6 6.41 -6.22 17.13
N SER A 7 7.30 -6.53 18.07
CA SER A 7 6.86 -7.03 19.39
C SER A 7 6.93 -6.06 20.54
N GLU A 8 7.47 -4.88 20.32
CA GLU A 8 7.60 -3.84 21.34
C GLU A 8 7.12 -2.51 20.74
N ASN A 9 6.64 -1.62 21.60
CA ASN A 9 6.34 -0.25 21.18
C ASN A 9 7.63 0.40 20.66
N PRO A 10 7.56 1.23 19.61
CA PRO A 10 8.72 1.97 19.14
C PRO A 10 9.31 2.81 20.26
N PHE A 11 10.63 3.03 20.17
CA PHE A 11 11.29 4.12 20.86
C PHE A 11 11.86 5.09 19.83
N ILE A 12 12.11 6.33 20.27
CA ILE A 12 12.61 7.42 19.42
C ILE A 12 13.96 7.85 19.98
N GLU A 13 14.96 7.92 19.11
CA GLU A 13 16.30 8.42 19.41
C GLU A 13 16.74 9.32 18.24
N ASP A 14 17.19 10.54 18.55
CA ASP A 14 17.59 11.56 17.56
C ASP A 14 16.57 11.84 16.43
N GLY A 15 15.28 11.65 16.72
CA GLY A 15 14.18 11.85 15.76
C GLY A 15 13.89 10.63 14.86
N ILE A 16 14.66 9.55 15.00
CA ILE A 16 14.48 8.30 14.27
C ILE A 16 13.63 7.33 15.09
N PHE A 17 12.68 6.66 14.44
CA PHE A 17 11.85 5.63 15.07
C PHE A 17 12.50 4.25 14.94
N TYR A 18 12.67 3.55 16.06
CA TYR A 18 13.30 2.23 16.09
C TYR A 18 12.28 1.11 16.37
N TYR A 19 12.34 0.05 15.57
CA TYR A 19 11.50 -1.15 15.73
C TYR A 19 12.30 -2.45 15.75
N LYS A 20 11.90 -3.39 16.61
CA LYS A 20 12.38 -4.78 16.53
C LYS A 20 11.69 -5.52 15.40
N ASP A 21 12.43 -5.89 14.36
CA ASP A 21 11.94 -6.76 13.29
C ASP A 21 12.20 -8.23 13.65
N LYS A 22 11.10 -8.98 13.87
CA LYS A 22 11.17 -10.42 14.18
C LYS A 22 11.34 -11.32 12.97
N ARG A 23 11.32 -10.76 11.75
CA ARG A 23 11.46 -11.53 10.52
C ARG A 23 12.92 -11.96 10.36
N THR A 24 13.12 -13.15 9.81
CA THR A 24 14.46 -13.58 9.42
C THR A 24 15.01 -12.70 8.30
N LYS A 25 16.34 -12.52 8.22
CA LYS A 25 17.03 -11.82 7.12
C LYS A 25 16.59 -12.31 5.73
N ARG A 26 16.34 -13.62 5.60
CA ARG A 26 15.84 -14.22 4.35
C ARG A 26 14.44 -13.72 3.97
N ALA A 27 13.54 -13.60 4.96
CA ALA A 27 12.19 -13.10 4.73
C ALA A 27 12.20 -11.61 4.33
N ILE A 28 13.02 -10.79 5.00
CA ILE A 28 13.23 -9.38 4.67
C ILE A 28 13.74 -9.24 3.24
N ASN A 29 14.85 -9.90 2.89
CA ASN A 29 15.40 -9.85 1.54
C ASN A 29 14.41 -10.30 0.46
N LYS A 30 13.51 -11.25 0.80
CA LYS A 30 12.46 -11.70 -0.13
C LYS A 30 11.38 -10.61 -0.32
N GLY A 31 10.99 -9.92 0.75
CA GLY A 31 10.09 -8.76 0.70
C GLY A 31 10.66 -7.66 -0.18
N ASN A 32 11.86 -7.18 0.16
CA ASN A 32 12.55 -6.10 -0.57
C ASN A 32 12.75 -6.43 -2.06
N LYS A 33 13.03 -7.71 -2.40
CA LYS A 33 13.10 -8.13 -3.81
C LYS A 33 11.76 -7.95 -4.53
N GLY A 34 10.65 -8.29 -3.86
CA GLY A 34 9.32 -8.10 -4.42
C GLY A 34 9.00 -6.63 -4.63
N GLU A 35 9.27 -5.80 -3.63
CA GLU A 35 9.07 -4.34 -3.70
C GLU A 35 9.88 -3.73 -4.85
N LEU A 36 11.17 -4.10 -4.98
CA LEU A 36 12.02 -3.64 -6.07
C LEU A 36 11.48 -4.04 -7.46
N MET A 37 10.85 -5.21 -7.58
CA MET A 37 10.20 -5.62 -8.84
C MET A 37 8.99 -4.74 -9.18
N VAL A 38 8.18 -4.38 -8.18
CA VAL A 38 7.06 -3.43 -8.35
C VAL A 38 7.58 -2.05 -8.73
N HIS A 39 8.58 -1.54 -8.01
CA HIS A 39 9.17 -0.22 -8.25
C HIS A 39 9.68 -0.08 -9.69
N ASN A 40 10.48 -1.05 -10.16
CA ASN A 40 11.00 -1.04 -11.53
C ASN A 40 9.89 -1.08 -12.59
N GLU A 41 8.76 -1.72 -12.29
CA GLU A 41 7.61 -1.70 -13.18
C GLU A 41 6.97 -0.30 -13.21
N LEU A 42 6.76 0.31 -12.04
CA LEU A 42 6.18 1.66 -11.89
C LEU A 42 7.08 2.78 -12.47
N LEU A 43 8.41 2.65 -12.47
CA LEU A 43 9.28 3.63 -13.14
C LEU A 43 9.02 3.76 -14.65
N LYS A 44 8.33 2.78 -15.25
CA LYS A 44 7.91 2.86 -16.66
C LYS A 44 6.75 3.84 -16.87
N ILE A 45 5.91 4.08 -15.87
CA ILE A 45 4.76 5.01 -16.01
C ILE A 45 5.16 6.47 -15.79
N GLU A 46 6.21 6.75 -15.02
CA GLU A 46 6.78 8.10 -14.88
C GLU A 46 7.26 8.67 -16.23
N GLN A 47 7.55 7.80 -17.20
CA GLN A 47 7.96 8.18 -18.55
C GLN A 47 6.77 8.46 -19.49
N ILE A 48 5.54 8.14 -19.08
CA ILE A 48 4.35 8.17 -19.95
C ILE A 48 3.50 9.42 -19.72
N ASP A 49 3.36 9.86 -18.47
CA ASP A 49 2.58 11.02 -18.04
C ASP A 49 3.12 11.53 -16.69
N ASP A 50 2.53 12.59 -16.14
CA ASP A 50 2.91 13.16 -14.83
C ASP A 50 2.46 12.28 -13.65
N TYR A 51 3.10 11.11 -13.54
CA TYR A 51 3.03 10.20 -12.40
C TYR A 51 4.26 10.39 -11.52
N ASN A 52 4.05 10.46 -10.21
CA ASN A 52 5.09 10.52 -9.19
C ASN A 52 5.06 9.21 -8.40
N VAL A 53 6.18 8.47 -8.34
CA VAL A 53 6.26 7.20 -7.62
C VAL A 53 7.08 7.36 -6.34
N LEU A 54 6.40 7.24 -5.19
CA LEU A 54 7.05 7.20 -3.87
C LEU A 54 7.17 5.75 -3.39
N LEU A 55 8.29 5.42 -2.76
CA LEU A 55 8.65 4.06 -2.30
C LEU A 55 8.94 4.09 -0.79
N ASN A 56 8.46 3.07 -0.06
CA ASN A 56 8.77 2.84 1.36
C ASN A 56 8.44 4.02 2.29
N LEU A 57 7.24 4.58 2.14
CA LEU A 57 6.76 5.67 2.98
C LEU A 57 6.38 5.16 4.36
N ASN A 58 6.86 5.81 5.41
CA ASN A 58 6.49 5.55 6.79
C ASN A 58 5.64 6.72 7.31
N LEU A 59 4.34 6.48 7.49
CA LEU A 59 3.40 7.52 7.91
C LEU A 59 2.78 7.19 9.27
N ILE A 60 2.74 8.19 10.16
CA ILE A 60 1.99 8.09 11.41
C ILE A 60 0.48 8.08 11.12
N VAL A 61 -0.18 6.96 11.44
CA VAL A 61 -1.62 6.75 11.19
C VAL A 61 -2.48 7.61 12.13
N SER A 62 -2.07 7.72 13.40
CA SER A 62 -2.71 8.56 14.40
C SER A 62 -1.66 9.10 15.37
N ASN A 63 -1.84 10.33 15.83
CA ASN A 63 -0.94 10.97 16.80
C ASN A 63 -1.00 10.33 18.20
N GLN A 64 -1.87 9.34 18.42
CA GLN A 64 -2.08 8.73 19.73
C GLN A 64 -1.20 7.49 19.95
N ASP A 65 -0.98 6.69 18.89
CA ASP A 65 -0.30 5.40 19.02
C ASP A 65 1.16 5.41 18.57
N TYR A 66 1.64 6.52 17.98
CA TYR A 66 2.99 6.72 17.43
C TYR A 66 3.51 5.56 16.57
N LYS A 67 2.61 4.72 16.06
CA LYS A 67 2.94 3.56 15.26
C LYS A 67 2.77 3.94 13.78
N PRO A 68 3.87 4.08 13.03
CA PRO A 68 3.82 4.30 11.61
C PRO A 68 3.30 3.05 10.92
N THR A 69 2.69 3.30 9.79
CA THR A 69 2.48 2.28 8.78
C THR A 69 3.50 2.49 7.68
N GLN A 70 4.17 1.41 7.28
CA GLN A 70 4.93 1.40 6.04
C GLN A 70 3.94 1.22 4.89
N ILE A 71 4.12 1.98 3.82
CA ILE A 71 3.39 1.87 2.56
C ILE A 71 4.44 1.58 1.49
N ASP A 72 4.36 0.41 0.87
CA ASP A 72 5.41 -0.03 -0.07
C ASP A 72 5.52 0.95 -1.23
N HIS A 73 4.41 1.27 -1.90
CA HIS A 73 4.42 2.29 -2.95
C HIS A 73 3.18 3.17 -2.93
N LEU A 74 3.38 4.44 -3.24
CA LEU A 74 2.32 5.39 -3.54
C LEU A 74 2.60 6.04 -4.89
N VAL A 75 1.68 5.82 -5.83
CA VAL A 75 1.70 6.53 -7.12
C VAL A 75 0.73 7.69 -7.04
N ILE A 76 1.21 8.90 -7.37
CA ILE A 76 0.43 10.14 -7.34
C ILE A 76 0.37 10.72 -8.74
N SER A 77 -0.82 10.99 -9.25
CA SER A 77 -1.04 11.68 -10.52
C SER A 77 -2.35 12.44 -10.50
N LYS A 78 -2.65 13.20 -11.56
CA LYS A 78 -3.97 13.79 -11.75
C LYS A 78 -5.11 12.77 -11.79
N TYR A 79 -4.83 11.50 -12.09
CA TYR A 79 -5.82 10.43 -12.16
C TYR A 79 -6.08 9.71 -10.84
N GLY A 80 -5.33 10.03 -9.78
CA GLY A 80 -5.55 9.45 -8.47
C GLY A 80 -4.28 9.16 -7.67
N LEU A 81 -4.52 8.65 -6.47
CA LEU A 81 -3.55 8.12 -5.52
C LEU A 81 -3.65 6.59 -5.52
N PHE A 82 -2.64 5.89 -6.01
CA PHE A 82 -2.62 4.42 -6.04
C PHE A 82 -1.74 3.92 -4.90
N VAL A 83 -2.37 3.38 -3.87
CA VAL A 83 -1.72 2.83 -2.68
C VAL A 83 -1.50 1.34 -2.91
N ILE A 84 -0.24 0.95 -3.07
CA ILE A 84 0.14 -0.37 -3.54
C ILE A 84 0.84 -1.15 -2.43
N GLU A 85 0.30 -2.32 -2.12
CA GLU A 85 0.87 -3.30 -1.19
C GLU A 85 1.50 -4.46 -1.96
N THR A 86 2.75 -4.80 -1.66
CA THR A 86 3.51 -5.83 -2.38
C THR A 86 3.60 -7.13 -1.60
N LYS A 87 3.29 -8.26 -2.25
CA LYS A 87 3.36 -9.59 -1.66
C LYS A 87 4.20 -10.54 -2.51
N ASN A 88 5.38 -10.92 -2.01
CA ASN A 88 6.27 -11.88 -2.68
C ASN A 88 6.12 -13.31 -2.14
N TYR A 89 5.04 -13.99 -2.54
CA TYR A 89 4.70 -15.34 -2.09
C TYR A 89 4.76 -16.39 -3.21
N SER A 90 4.89 -17.65 -2.80
CA SER A 90 4.88 -18.84 -3.66
C SER A 90 3.90 -19.86 -3.09
N GLY A 91 3.43 -20.79 -3.92
CA GLY A 91 2.45 -21.80 -3.50
C GLY A 91 1.03 -21.43 -3.92
N ILE A 92 0.03 -21.87 -3.16
CA ILE A 92 -1.38 -21.52 -3.38
C ILE A 92 -1.81 -20.61 -2.25
N ILE A 93 -2.47 -19.50 -2.59
CA ILE A 93 -3.03 -18.57 -1.61
C ILE A 93 -4.55 -18.66 -1.69
N GLU A 94 -5.17 -19.07 -0.59
CA GLU A 94 -6.61 -19.25 -0.51
C GLU A 94 -7.21 -18.31 0.54
N GLY A 95 -8.31 -17.67 0.22
CA GLY A 95 -8.93 -16.73 1.15
C GLY A 95 -10.23 -16.13 0.64
N HIS A 96 -10.81 -15.28 1.47
CA HIS A 96 -11.91 -14.39 1.11
C HIS A 96 -11.48 -12.96 1.40
N VAL A 97 -11.96 -11.99 0.62
CA VAL A 97 -11.65 -10.56 0.84
C VAL A 97 -12.03 -10.04 2.23
N TYR A 98 -12.93 -10.73 2.93
CA TYR A 98 -13.42 -10.35 4.27
C TYR A 98 -12.79 -11.18 5.40
N ASN A 99 -11.99 -12.20 5.08
CA ASN A 99 -11.30 -12.96 6.11
C ASN A 99 -10.14 -12.13 6.67
N GLU A 100 -9.92 -12.18 7.98
CA GLU A 100 -8.77 -11.50 8.60
C GLU A 100 -7.42 -12.08 8.12
N TYR A 101 -7.40 -13.39 7.88
CA TYR A 101 -6.23 -14.11 7.37
C TYR A 101 -6.59 -14.97 6.17
N TRP A 102 -5.64 -15.08 5.25
CA TRP A 102 -5.59 -16.03 4.15
C TRP A 102 -4.64 -17.17 4.47
N ASP A 103 -4.83 -18.29 3.79
CA ASP A 103 -3.96 -19.47 3.89
C ASP A 103 -2.97 -19.48 2.73
N VAL A 104 -1.68 -19.63 3.07
CA VAL A 104 -0.59 -19.86 2.11
C VAL A 104 -0.18 -21.32 2.23
N ILE A 105 -0.56 -22.11 1.23
CA ILE A 105 -0.25 -23.53 1.12
C ILE A 105 1.01 -23.67 0.29
N TYR A 106 2.10 -24.13 0.91
CA TYR A 106 3.37 -24.37 0.25
C TYR A 106 3.94 -25.72 0.65
N LYS A 107 4.07 -26.63 -0.32
CA LYS A 107 4.41 -28.05 -0.07
C LYS A 107 3.41 -28.67 0.93
N SER A 108 3.91 -29.24 2.02
CA SER A 108 3.10 -29.86 3.08
C SER A 108 2.81 -28.92 4.26
N SER A 109 3.01 -27.62 4.09
CA SER A 109 2.84 -26.63 5.16
C SER A 109 1.79 -25.58 4.78
N VAL A 110 1.01 -25.16 5.78
CA VAL A 110 0.05 -24.07 5.66
C VAL A 110 0.48 -22.96 6.62
N HIS A 111 0.60 -21.75 6.09
CA HIS A 111 0.95 -20.57 6.86
C HIS A 111 -0.16 -19.53 6.74
N LYS A 112 -0.41 -18.77 7.81
CA LYS A 112 -1.36 -17.66 7.77
C LYS A 112 -0.68 -16.42 7.20
N LEU A 113 -1.32 -15.81 6.20
CA LEU A 113 -1.01 -14.49 5.69
C LEU A 113 -2.11 -13.54 6.19
N PHE A 114 -1.76 -12.50 6.94
CA PHE A 114 -2.74 -11.46 7.23
C PHE A 114 -3.23 -10.85 5.92
N ASN A 115 -4.54 -10.65 5.82
CA ASN A 115 -5.17 -10.23 4.59
C ASN A 115 -4.56 -8.90 4.10
N PRO A 116 -3.87 -8.90 2.94
CA PRO A 116 -3.23 -7.69 2.41
C PRO A 116 -4.21 -6.56 2.13
N ILE A 117 -5.49 -6.87 1.86
CA ILE A 117 -6.54 -5.86 1.63
C ILE A 117 -6.82 -5.09 2.93
N ILE A 118 -6.90 -5.80 4.07
CA ILE A 118 -7.08 -5.16 5.37
C ILE A 118 -5.84 -4.34 5.73
N GLN A 119 -4.65 -4.87 5.47
CA GLN A 119 -3.41 -4.13 5.65
C GLN A 119 -3.43 -2.82 4.84
N ASN A 120 -3.72 -2.89 3.54
CA ASN A 120 -3.74 -1.73 2.66
C ASN A 120 -4.84 -0.73 3.03
N SER A 121 -5.97 -1.17 3.59
CA SER A 121 -7.00 -0.25 4.09
C SER A 121 -6.49 0.69 5.20
N THR A 122 -5.52 0.23 6.00
CA THR A 122 -4.84 1.07 7.00
C THR A 122 -3.93 2.11 6.32
N HIS A 123 -3.27 1.73 5.23
CA HIS A 123 -2.44 2.62 4.41
C HIS A 123 -3.30 3.71 3.76
N LEU A 124 -4.43 3.35 3.18
CA LEU A 124 -5.41 4.28 2.62
C LEU A 124 -5.90 5.29 3.67
N TYR A 125 -6.19 4.82 4.88
CA TYR A 125 -6.59 5.71 5.97
C TYR A 125 -5.48 6.72 6.32
N ALA A 126 -4.23 6.26 6.43
CA ALA A 126 -3.10 7.13 6.70
C ALA A 126 -2.92 8.18 5.59
N ILE A 127 -2.93 7.77 4.31
CA ILE A 127 -2.84 8.67 3.16
C ILE A 127 -3.97 9.69 3.18
N LYS A 128 -5.23 9.24 3.31
CA LYS A 128 -6.38 10.14 3.35
C LYS A 128 -6.24 11.17 4.48
N ALA A 129 -5.82 10.75 5.67
CA ALA A 129 -5.62 11.64 6.80
C ALA A 129 -4.54 12.71 6.52
N LYS A 130 -3.43 12.37 5.84
CA LYS A 130 -2.38 13.34 5.47
C LYS A 130 -2.81 14.27 4.34
N VAL A 131 -3.61 13.78 3.41
CA VAL A 131 -4.02 14.54 2.23
C VAL A 131 -5.15 15.54 2.55
N LEU A 132 -6.12 15.15 3.39
CA LEU A 132 -7.26 16.01 3.75
C LEU A 132 -6.88 17.31 4.49
N VAL A 133 -5.64 17.47 4.96
CA VAL A 133 -5.18 18.73 5.57
C VAL A 133 -4.72 19.76 4.53
N VAL A 134 -4.49 19.34 3.28
CA VAL A 134 -3.99 20.19 2.18
C VAL A 134 -4.93 20.24 0.97
N VAL A 135 -5.91 19.35 0.88
CA VAL A 135 -6.97 19.36 -0.14
C VAL A 135 -8.33 19.11 0.50
N ASP A 136 -9.36 19.79 -0.04
CA ASP A 136 -10.74 19.70 0.42
C ASP A 136 -11.31 18.27 0.26
N GLU A 137 -12.12 17.83 1.22
CA GLU A 137 -12.71 16.49 1.18
C GLU A 137 -13.61 16.27 -0.05
N SER A 138 -14.22 17.32 -0.59
CA SER A 138 -15.08 17.26 -1.78
C SER A 138 -14.37 16.66 -3.01
N TYR A 139 -13.05 16.72 -3.10
CA TYR A 139 -12.29 16.10 -4.19
C TYR A 139 -12.29 14.56 -4.12
N PHE A 140 -12.51 14.00 -2.93
CA PHE A 140 -12.62 12.56 -2.70
C PHE A 140 -14.06 12.07 -2.75
N ILE A 141 -15.03 12.96 -3.01
CA ILE A 141 -16.45 12.62 -3.05
C ILE A 141 -16.93 12.62 -4.51
N ASN A 142 -17.24 11.42 -5.02
CA ASN A 142 -17.95 11.27 -6.28
C ASN A 142 -19.40 10.87 -6.06
N LYS A 143 -20.30 11.48 -6.84
CA LYS A 143 -21.65 10.97 -6.98
C LYS A 143 -21.70 9.88 -8.04
N LEU A 144 -22.09 8.68 -7.64
CA LEU A 144 -22.26 7.53 -8.51
C LEU A 144 -23.58 7.64 -9.32
N PRO A 145 -23.71 6.90 -10.44
CA PRO A 145 -24.91 6.95 -11.28
C PRO A 145 -26.21 6.57 -10.57
N ASP A 146 -26.12 5.74 -9.52
CA ASP A 146 -27.24 5.33 -8.67
C ASP A 146 -27.60 6.36 -7.58
N GLY A 147 -26.86 7.48 -7.52
CA GLY A 147 -27.05 8.55 -6.55
C GLY A 147 -26.26 8.39 -5.25
N ASN A 148 -25.57 7.26 -5.05
CA ASN A 148 -24.71 7.03 -3.89
C ASN A 148 -23.43 7.89 -3.97
N LEU A 149 -22.80 8.12 -2.82
CA LEU A 149 -21.53 8.86 -2.73
C LEU A 149 -20.37 7.90 -2.50
N ASP A 150 -19.34 8.00 -3.33
CA ASP A 150 -18.03 7.39 -3.15
C ASP A 150 -17.10 8.41 -2.50
N PHE A 151 -16.79 8.22 -1.21
CA PHE A 151 -15.94 9.10 -0.39
C PHE A 151 -14.44 8.79 -0.50
N TYR A 152 -14.06 7.88 -1.39
CA TYR A 152 -12.67 7.52 -1.70
C TYR A 152 -12.38 7.66 -3.19
N SER A 153 -13.14 8.51 -3.87
CA SER A 153 -12.91 8.83 -5.27
C SER A 153 -11.45 9.24 -5.49
N GLY A 154 -10.80 8.61 -6.46
CA GLY A 154 -9.41 8.93 -6.80
C GLY A 154 -8.38 8.38 -5.82
N ILE A 155 -8.77 7.51 -4.88
CA ILE A 155 -7.85 6.70 -4.07
C ILE A 155 -8.08 5.22 -4.40
N TYR A 156 -7.04 4.55 -4.88
CA TYR A 156 -7.10 3.17 -5.35
C TYR A 156 -6.25 2.26 -4.46
N SER A 157 -6.87 1.18 -3.95
CA SER A 157 -6.19 0.13 -3.17
C SER A 157 -5.80 -1.02 -4.09
N ILE A 158 -4.50 -1.28 -4.24
CA ILE A 158 -3.99 -2.32 -5.13
C ILE A 158 -3.05 -3.24 -4.35
N ILE A 159 -3.33 -4.55 -4.38
CA ILE A 159 -2.43 -5.58 -3.86
C ILE A 159 -1.72 -6.24 -5.03
N VAL A 160 -0.38 -6.27 -5.03
CA VAL A 160 0.41 -6.84 -6.13
C VAL A 160 1.19 -8.06 -5.65
N PHE A 161 0.93 -9.20 -6.28
CA PHE A 161 1.71 -10.42 -6.09
C PHE A 161 2.83 -10.52 -7.14
N THR A 162 4.08 -10.49 -6.67
CA THR A 162 5.28 -10.56 -7.53
C THR A 162 5.89 -11.94 -7.62
N GLY A 163 5.53 -12.84 -6.70
CA GLY A 163 5.98 -14.23 -6.72
C GLY A 163 5.11 -15.10 -7.64
N ASN A 164 5.40 -16.40 -7.65
CA ASN A 164 4.69 -17.39 -8.48
C ASN A 164 3.51 -18.04 -7.76
N ALA A 165 2.88 -17.35 -6.81
CA ALA A 165 1.72 -17.87 -6.10
C ALA A 165 0.51 -18.00 -7.04
N LYS A 166 -0.26 -19.08 -6.90
CA LYS A 166 -1.59 -19.21 -7.50
C LYS A 166 -2.63 -18.63 -6.53
N LEU A 167 -3.36 -17.61 -6.97
CA LEU A 167 -4.36 -16.92 -6.15
C LEU A 167 -5.74 -17.58 -6.32
N ASN A 168 -6.36 -17.95 -5.20
CA ASN A 168 -7.73 -18.46 -5.09
C ASN A 168 -8.49 -17.61 -4.06
N ILE A 169 -8.71 -16.33 -4.37
CA ILE A 169 -9.35 -15.36 -3.49
C ILE A 169 -10.81 -15.17 -3.89
N LYS A 170 -11.72 -15.45 -2.95
CA LYS A 170 -13.17 -15.32 -3.14
C LYS A 170 -13.64 -13.91 -2.81
N GLY A 171 -14.65 -13.44 -3.55
CA GLY A 171 -15.26 -12.12 -3.37
C GLY A 171 -14.43 -10.95 -3.91
N GLN A 172 -13.39 -11.22 -4.70
CA GLN A 172 -12.49 -10.18 -5.22
C GLN A 172 -13.10 -9.41 -6.40
N HIS A 173 -12.81 -8.11 -6.45
CA HIS A 173 -12.83 -7.34 -7.69
C HIS A 173 -11.45 -7.43 -8.37
N LYS A 174 -11.43 -7.54 -9.70
CA LYS A 174 -10.18 -7.77 -10.46
C LYS A 174 -9.12 -6.70 -10.24
N GLU A 175 -9.52 -5.47 -9.92
CA GLU A 175 -8.61 -4.33 -9.74
C GLU A 175 -7.94 -4.28 -8.35
N MET A 176 -8.42 -5.08 -7.40
CA MET A 176 -7.95 -5.05 -6.01
C MET A 176 -6.74 -5.94 -5.76
N VAL A 177 -6.64 -7.09 -6.44
CA VAL A 177 -5.56 -8.07 -6.24
C VAL A 177 -5.04 -8.53 -7.60
N LEU A 178 -3.79 -8.20 -7.87
CA LEU A 178 -3.17 -8.33 -9.18
C LEU A 178 -1.91 -9.19 -9.13
N TYR A 179 -1.55 -9.73 -10.29
CA TYR A 179 -0.18 -10.13 -10.56
C TYR A 179 0.62 -8.95 -11.09
N LEU A 180 1.94 -8.94 -10.87
CA LEU A 180 2.82 -7.87 -11.34
C LEU A 180 2.63 -7.48 -12.82
N PRO A 181 2.47 -8.41 -13.79
CA PRO A 181 2.28 -8.05 -15.20
C PRO A 181 1.01 -7.22 -15.47
N ASP A 182 0.01 -7.29 -14.60
CA ASP A 182 -1.26 -6.57 -14.74
C ASP A 182 -1.22 -5.17 -14.10
N LEU A 183 -0.17 -4.86 -13.32
CA LEU A 183 -0.06 -3.64 -12.53
C LEU A 183 -0.15 -2.38 -13.40
N LEU A 184 0.69 -2.28 -14.44
CA LEU A 184 0.70 -1.06 -15.26
C LEU A 184 -0.61 -0.85 -15.99
N ASN A 185 -1.17 -1.92 -16.55
CA ASN A 185 -2.44 -1.84 -17.24
C ASN A 185 -3.57 -1.40 -16.29
N CYS A 186 -3.54 -1.83 -15.03
CA CYS A 186 -4.49 -1.39 -14.02
C CYS A 186 -4.30 0.10 -13.66
N VAL A 187 -3.08 0.56 -13.38
CA VAL A 187 -2.85 1.99 -13.08
C VAL A 187 -3.23 2.85 -14.29
N LEU A 188 -2.81 2.44 -15.48
CA LEU A 188 -3.05 3.14 -16.74
C LEU A 188 -4.49 3.00 -17.27
N SER A 189 -5.36 2.16 -16.70
CA SER A 189 -6.78 2.17 -17.08
C SER A 189 -7.55 3.33 -16.44
N HIS A 190 -6.98 3.96 -15.40
CA HIS A 190 -7.59 5.09 -14.71
C HIS A 190 -7.27 6.40 -15.44
N ARG A 191 -8.30 7.02 -15.99
CA ARG A 191 -8.18 8.25 -16.80
C ARG A 191 -9.09 9.39 -16.37
N LYS A 192 -9.96 9.15 -15.39
CA LYS A 192 -10.74 10.22 -14.78
C LYS A 192 -9.79 11.09 -13.97
N GLU A 193 -9.72 12.38 -14.29
CA GLU A 193 -8.96 13.35 -13.52
C GLU A 193 -9.71 13.66 -12.21
N HIS A 194 -8.97 13.63 -11.10
CA HIS A 194 -9.45 14.00 -9.76
C HIS A 194 -8.68 15.19 -9.18
N PHE A 195 -7.45 15.42 -9.64
CA PHE A 195 -6.56 16.48 -9.15
C PHE A 195 -6.00 17.31 -10.28
N THR A 196 -5.84 18.61 -10.04
CA THR A 196 -5.02 19.50 -10.87
C THR A 196 -3.54 19.28 -10.60
N GLU A 197 -2.67 19.69 -11.54
CA GLU A 197 -1.20 19.62 -11.38
C GLU A 197 -0.72 20.28 -10.07
N LYS A 198 -1.26 21.46 -9.73
CA LYS A 198 -0.93 22.15 -8.47
C LYS A 198 -1.29 21.32 -7.23
N GLN A 199 -2.42 20.63 -7.27
CA GLN A 199 -2.84 19.75 -6.18
C GLN A 199 -1.94 18.52 -6.10
N VAL A 200 -1.59 17.91 -7.23
CA VAL A 200 -0.61 16.81 -7.29
C VAL A 200 0.69 17.24 -6.60
N SER A 201 1.27 18.38 -6.98
CA SER A 201 2.52 18.87 -6.34
C SER A 201 2.35 19.12 -4.84
N THR A 202 1.20 19.65 -4.43
CA THR A 202 0.90 19.91 -3.01
C THR A 202 0.79 18.60 -2.21
N ILE A 203 0.13 17.59 -2.78
CA ILE A 203 0.01 16.26 -2.18
C ILE A 203 1.37 15.58 -2.08
N VAL A 204 2.16 15.57 -3.16
CA VAL A 204 3.51 14.98 -3.17
C VAL A 204 4.37 15.62 -2.07
N ASN A 205 4.44 16.94 -2.02
CA ASN A 205 5.23 17.65 -1.01
C ASN A 205 4.73 17.34 0.41
N LYS A 206 3.42 17.24 0.61
CA LYS A 206 2.85 16.93 1.92
C LYS A 206 3.21 15.51 2.38
N ILE A 207 3.16 14.53 1.48
CA ILE A 207 3.52 13.15 1.81
C ILE A 207 5.01 13.04 2.13
N ILE A 208 5.88 13.71 1.37
CA ILE A 208 7.33 13.72 1.63
C ILE A 208 7.65 14.40 2.97
N GLU A 209 6.96 15.48 3.33
CA GLU A 209 7.13 16.16 4.62
C GLU A 209 6.74 15.27 5.81
N GLU A 210 5.72 14.43 5.65
CA GLU A 210 5.17 13.55 6.70
C GLU A 210 5.84 12.18 6.77
N ASP A 211 6.70 11.85 5.80
CA ASP A 211 7.47 10.61 5.77
C ASP A 211 8.55 10.64 6.85
N ILE A 212 8.49 9.68 7.78
CA ILE A 212 9.41 9.63 8.92
C ILE A 212 10.51 8.60 8.71
N GLU A 213 11.68 8.88 9.28
CA GLU A 213 12.78 7.92 9.28
C GLU A 213 12.53 6.79 10.27
N VAL A 214 12.66 5.56 9.78
CA VAL A 214 12.43 4.34 10.54
C VAL A 214 13.60 3.38 10.37
N GLU A 215 14.18 2.94 11.49
CA GLU A 215 15.21 1.91 11.52
C GLU A 215 14.72 0.62 12.17
N THR A 216 15.10 -0.52 11.58
CA THR A 216 14.83 -1.84 12.16
C THR A 216 16.06 -2.36 12.90
N VAL A 217 15.89 -2.68 14.18
CA VAL A 217 16.88 -3.42 14.97
C VAL A 217 16.60 -4.93 14.89
N PRO A 218 17.63 -5.78 14.78
CA PRO A 218 17.45 -7.23 14.87
C PRO A 218 16.76 -7.62 16.19
N GLY A 219 15.68 -8.41 16.09
CA GLY A 219 14.93 -8.92 17.24
C GLY A 219 15.51 -10.17 17.89
#